data_AF-A0A7V2SKM1-F1
#
_entry.id   AF-A0A7V2SKM1-F1
#
_cell.length_a   1.000
_cell.length_b   1.000
_cell.length_c   1.000
_cell.angle_alpha   90.00
_cell.angle_beta   90.00
_cell.angle_gamma   90.00
#
_symmetry.space_group_name_H-M   'P 1'
#
loop_
_entity.id
_entity.type
_entity.pdbx_description
1 polymer ?
#
loop_
_entity_poly.entity_id
_entity_poly.type
_entity_poly.pdbx_seq_one_letter_code
_entity_poly.pdbx_strand_id
1 'polypeptide(L)' 'KITYYKEEMFSRTHTSYAPWIIVDSNDKKRARLESIRYVLSQIPYDGKKDAVINLHHDPDIVERYDRRSHQEKG' A
#
# COMPACT_ATOMS: atom_id res chain seq x y z
N LYS A 1 17.88 -14.40 -1.19
CA LYS A 1 17.62 -14.58 0.28
C LYS A 1 16.61 -13.56 0.82
N ILE A 2 16.77 -12.24 0.60
CA ILE A 2 15.83 -11.23 1.11
C ILE A 2 14.40 -11.42 0.57
N THR A 3 14.25 -11.70 -0.73
CA THR A 3 12.95 -11.93 -1.38
C THR A 3 12.13 -13.02 -0.70
N TYR A 4 12.76 -14.16 -0.40
CA TYR A 4 12.12 -15.29 0.28
C TYR A 4 11.55 -14.91 1.66
N TYR A 5 12.36 -14.27 2.50
CA TYR A 5 11.89 -13.88 3.85
C TYR A 5 10.85 -12.78 3.81
N LYS A 6 10.94 -11.86 2.84
CA LYS A 6 9.92 -10.83 2.60
C LYS A 6 8.56 -11.46 2.26
N GLU A 7 8.55 -12.41 1.32
CA GLU A 7 7.34 -13.10 0.90
C GLU A 7 6.75 -13.96 2.02
N GLU A 8 7.60 -14.68 2.76
CA GLU A 8 7.16 -15.47 3.91
C GLU A 8 6.52 -14.59 4.99
N MET A 9 7.12 -13.43 5.27
CA MET A 9 6.61 -12.45 6.22
C MET A 9 5.25 -11.89 5.78
N PHE A 10 5.10 -11.47 4.52
CA PHE A 10 3.82 -11.00 3.98
C PHE A 10 2.74 -12.07 4.00
N SER A 11 3.06 -13.29 3.54
CA SER A 11 2.11 -14.40 3.50
C SER A 11 1.53 -14.70 4.89
N ARG A 12 2.40 -14.77 5.91
CA ARG A 12 2.00 -15.11 7.30
C ARG A 12 1.28 -14.00 8.04
N THR A 13 1.61 -12.73 7.78
CA THR A 13 1.11 -11.60 8.60
C THR A 13 0.12 -10.69 7.89
N HIS A 14 -0.12 -10.87 6.58
CA HIS A 14 -1.19 -10.17 5.87
C HIS A 14 -2.57 -10.67 6.33
N THR A 15 -3.41 -9.77 6.84
CA THR A 15 -4.78 -10.08 7.27
C THR A 15 -5.80 -9.10 6.68
N SER A 16 -7.09 -9.40 6.83
CA SER A 16 -8.16 -8.51 6.35
C SER A 16 -8.21 -7.19 7.14
N TYR A 17 -7.95 -7.24 8.45
CA TYR A 17 -8.00 -6.10 9.37
C TYR A 17 -6.67 -5.33 9.46
N ALA A 18 -5.54 -5.99 9.17
CA ALA A 18 -4.20 -5.39 9.11
C ALA A 18 -3.50 -5.84 7.80
N PRO A 19 -3.87 -5.26 6.65
CA PRO A 19 -3.28 -5.62 5.37
C PRO A 19 -1.87 -5.06 5.22
N TRP A 20 -0.98 -5.85 4.63
CA TRP A 20 0.25 -5.34 4.04
C TRP A 20 -0.05 -4.53 2.77
N ILE A 21 0.54 -3.34 2.71
CA ILE A 21 0.47 -2.41 1.58
C ILE A 21 1.88 -2.27 1.00
N ILE A 22 2.01 -2.52 -0.30
CA ILE A 22 3.25 -2.44 -1.05
C ILE A 22 3.29 -1.08 -1.74
N VAL A 23 4.46 -0.43 -1.69
CA VAL A 23 4.68 0.87 -2.31
C VAL A 23 5.86 0.77 -3.27
N ASP A 24 5.65 1.07 -4.56
CA ASP A 24 6.76 1.27 -5.49
C ASP A 24 7.51 2.54 -5.11
N SER A 25 8.80 2.37 -4.81
CA SER A 25 9.69 3.42 -4.33
C SER A 25 10.81 3.80 -5.30
N ASN A 26 10.71 3.37 -6.56
CA ASN A 26 11.63 3.77 -7.63
C ASN A 26 11.67 5.31 -7.79
N ASP A 27 10.50 5.97 -7.74
CA ASP A 27 10.39 7.41 -7.54
C ASP A 27 10.05 7.74 -6.08
N LYS A 28 11.08 8.16 -5.33
CA LYS A 28 10.96 8.50 -3.91
C LYS A 28 9.97 9.63 -3.63
N LYS A 29 9.81 10.61 -4.53
CA LYS A 29 8.90 11.74 -4.32
C LYS A 29 7.45 11.27 -4.47
N ARG A 30 7.17 10.51 -5.54
CA ARG A 30 5.83 9.93 -5.76
C ARG A 30 5.47 8.94 -4.65
N ALA A 31 6.37 8.03 -4.29
CA ALA A 31 6.14 7.06 -3.22
C ALA A 31 5.72 7.70 -1.89
N ARG A 32 6.37 8.81 -1.50
CA ARG A 32 6.02 9.56 -0.28
C ARG A 32 4.63 10.17 -0.37
N LEU A 33 4.33 10.85 -1.48
CA LEU A 33 3.04 11.49 -1.69
C LEU A 33 1.90 10.47 -1.69
N GLU A 34 2.06 9.36 -2.41
CA GLU A 34 1.04 8.31 -2.50
C GLU A 34 0.87 7.57 -1.17
N SER A 35 1.95 7.35 -0.40
CA SER A 35 1.85 6.79 0.96
C SER A 35 1.01 7.67 1.88
N ILE A 36 1.21 8.99 1.84
CA ILE A 36 0.43 9.94 2.65
C ILE A 36 -1.04 9.94 2.21
N ARG A 37 -1.29 9.99 0.88
CA ARG A 37 -2.66 9.89 0.34
C ARG A 37 -3.35 8.61 0.77
N TYR A 38 -2.67 7.47 0.71
CA TYR A 38 -3.22 6.20 1.17
C TYR A 38 -3.69 6.29 2.62
N VAL A 39 -2.84 6.72 3.55
CA VAL A 39 -3.20 6.83 4.97
C VAL A 39 -4.38 7.79 5.20
N LEU A 40 -4.34 8.99 4.60
CA LEU A 40 -5.42 9.96 4.73
C LEU A 40 -6.74 9.46 4.11
N SER A 41 -6.66 8.66 3.03
CA SER A 41 -7.86 8.07 2.41
C SER A 41 -8.57 7.06 3.32
N GLN A 42 -7.84 6.35 4.17
CA GLN A 42 -8.41 5.29 5.03
C GLN A 42 -9.02 5.82 6.33
N ILE A 43 -8.49 6.92 6.88
CA ILE A 43 -8.90 7.43 8.19
C ILE A 43 -10.04 8.47 8.01
N PRO A 44 -11.13 8.39 8.79
CA PRO A 44 -12.09 9.48 8.89
C PRO A 44 -11.51 10.59 9.77
N TYR A 45 -11.50 11.83 9.27
CA TYR A 45 -11.05 13.00 10.01
C TYR A 45 -11.86 14.24 9.60
N ASP A 46 -11.97 15.20 10.50
CA ASP A 46 -12.70 16.45 10.26
C ASP A 46 -12.01 17.28 9.17
N GLY A 47 -12.81 17.85 8.26
CA GLY A 47 -12.30 18.63 7.12
C GLY A 47 -11.80 17.79 5.93
N LYS A 48 -11.88 16.44 5.99
CA LYS A 48 -11.51 15.57 4.85
C LYS A 48 -12.29 15.88 3.57
N LYS A 49 -13.58 16.20 3.70
CA LYS A 49 -14.46 16.51 2.56
C LYS A 49 -14.14 17.87 1.91
N ASP A 50 -13.49 18.74 2.67
CA ASP A 50 -13.11 20.09 2.23
C ASP A 50 -11.71 20.11 1.61
N ALA A 51 -11.05 18.95 1.52
CA ALA A 51 -9.73 18.83 0.90
C ALA A 51 -9.80 19.20 -0.58
N VAL A 52 -9.04 20.22 -0.96
CA VAL A 52 -8.94 20.71 -2.35
C VAL A 52 -8.14 19.74 -3.24
N ILE A 53 -7.32 18.88 -2.63
CA ILE A 53 -6.47 17.93 -3.33
C ILE A 53 -7.12 16.54 -3.39
N ASN A 54 -6.85 15.80 -4.48
CA ASN A 54 -7.25 14.41 -4.58
C ASN A 54 -6.49 13.55 -3.56
N LEU A 55 -7.23 12.86 -2.68
CA LEU A 55 -6.71 11.96 -1.65
C LEU A 55 -6.67 10.49 -2.09
N HIS A 56 -7.18 10.16 -3.29
CA HIS A 56 -7.02 8.84 -3.86
C HIS A 56 -5.55 8.64 -4.24
N HIS A 57 -4.97 7.53 -3.77
CA HIS A 57 -3.64 7.11 -4.17
C HIS A 57 -3.66 6.50 -5.56
N ASP A 58 -2.52 6.54 -6.24
CA ASP A 58 -2.27 5.86 -7.51
C ASP A 58 -2.16 4.33 -7.27
N PRO A 59 -3.06 3.49 -7.82
CA PRO A 59 -3.02 2.03 -7.64
C PRO A 59 -1.76 1.37 -8.22
N ASP A 60 -1.09 2.02 -9.19
CA ASP A 60 0.14 1.50 -9.78
C ASP A 60 1.36 1.74 -8.85
N ILE A 61 1.22 2.61 -7.85
CA ILE A 61 2.27 2.91 -6.87
C ILE A 61 1.98 2.27 -5.52
N VAL A 62 0.73 2.30 -5.07
CA VAL A 62 0.32 1.77 -3.76
C VAL A 62 -0.70 0.67 -3.98
N GLU A 63 -0.29 -0.57 -3.70
CA GLU A 63 -1.13 -1.74 -3.88
C GLU A 63 -1.28 -2.52 -2.58
N ARG A 64 -2.43 -3.17 -2.41
CA ARG A 64 -2.61 -4.14 -1.33
C ARG A 64 -1.99 -5.47 -1.75
N TYR A 65 -1.16 -6.07 -0.89
CA TYR A 65 -0.64 -7.40 -1.13
C TYR A 65 -1.79 -8.42 -1.28
N ASP A 66 -1.81 -9.16 -2.40
CA ASP A 66 -2.70 -10.30 -2.60
C ASP A 66 -1.86 -11.60 -2.63
N ARG A 67 -2.25 -12.59 -1.82
CA ARG A 67 -1.58 -13.89 -1.80
C ARG A 67 -1.63 -14.58 -3.16
N ARG A 68 -2.72 -14.39 -3.91
CA ARG A 68 -2.97 -15.08 -5.19
C ARG A 68 -2.04 -14.60 -6.30
N SER A 69 -1.75 -13.30 -6.37
CA SER A 69 -0.89 -12.72 -7.40
C SER A 69 0.60 -13.08 -7.24
N HIS A 70 1.01 -13.49 -6.04
CA HIS A 70 2.40 -13.81 -5.73
C HIS A 70 2.72 -15.31 -5.67
N GLN A 71 1.71 -16.19 -5.65
CA GLN A 71 1.91 -17.64 -5.68
C GLN A 71 2.24 -18.19 -7.09
N GLU A 72 1.86 -17.47 -8.15
CA GLU A 72 2.06 -17.90 -9.55
C GLU A 72 3.46 -17.58 -10.11
N LYS A 73 4.33 -16.91 -9.35
CA LYS A 73 5.68 -16.50 -9.79
C LYS A 73 6.83 -17.27 -9.13
N GLY A 74 6.51 -18.36 -8.43
CA GLY A 74 7.46 -19.24 -7.73
C GLY A 74 7.86 -20.46 -8.55
#